data_AF-A0A836VZJ8-F1
#
_entry.id   AF-A0A836VZJ8-F1
#
_cell.length_a   1.000
_cell.length_b   1.000
_cell.length_c   1.000
_cell.angle_alpha   90.00
_cell.angle_beta   90.00
_cell.angle_gamma   90.00
#
_symmetry.space_group_name_H-M   'P 1'
#
loop_
_entity.id
_entity.type
_entity.pdbx_description
1 polymer ?
#
loop_
_entity_poly.entity_id
_entity_poly.type
_entity_poly.pdbx_seq_one_letter_code
_entity_poly.pdbx_strand_id
1 'polypeptide(L)'
;FRMGSPKDEPGRYDDEGPRHEVIIRQGYWLFDTPCTQALWQAVMGKNPSRFQSPTRPVEQVRWKEVQDDFLPALNQRIPGFVLPSEAQWEYACRAGTETALYTGPIDLVGANNAPALGAIAW
;
A
#
# COMPACT_ATOMS: atom_id res chain seq x y z
N PHE A 1 -0.62 -1.17 -17.54
CA PHE A 1 -1.02 -2.40 -16.84
C PHE A 1 -2.54 -2.47 -16.78
N ARG A 2 -3.10 -3.64 -16.50
CA ARG A 2 -4.55 -3.80 -16.32
C ARG A 2 -4.89 -3.60 -14.84
N MET A 3 -5.48 -2.46 -14.51
CA MET A 3 -5.90 -2.12 -13.15
C MET A 3 -7.27 -2.73 -12.84
N GLY A 4 -7.51 -3.11 -11.57
CA GLY A 4 -8.71 -3.80 -11.11
C GLY A 4 -8.65 -5.33 -11.26
N SER A 5 -9.67 -6.02 -10.79
CA SER A 5 -9.71 -7.50 -10.72
C SER A 5 -10.69 -8.15 -11.72
N PRO A 6 -10.40 -9.38 -12.20
CA PRO A 6 -11.33 -10.17 -13.03
C PRO A 6 -12.67 -10.41 -12.32
N LYS A 7 -13.77 -10.50 -13.09
CA LYS A 7 -15.12 -10.67 -12.51
C LYS A 7 -15.28 -11.94 -11.67
N ASP A 8 -14.51 -12.96 -12.00
CA ASP A 8 -14.49 -14.29 -11.39
C ASP A 8 -13.35 -14.48 -10.37
N GLU A 9 -12.59 -13.43 -10.05
CA GLU A 9 -11.53 -13.50 -9.05
C GLU A 9 -12.11 -13.75 -7.64
N PRO A 10 -11.66 -14.79 -6.91
CA PRO A 10 -12.17 -15.09 -5.58
C PRO A 10 -11.93 -13.93 -4.60
N GLY A 11 -12.99 -13.50 -3.90
CA GLY A 11 -12.89 -12.46 -2.87
C GLY A 11 -12.94 -11.03 -3.40
N ARG A 12 -13.06 -10.82 -4.71
CA ARG A 12 -13.27 -9.51 -5.33
C ARG A 12 -14.53 -8.80 -4.79
N TYR A 13 -14.43 -7.48 -4.62
CA TYR A 13 -15.55 -6.56 -4.41
C TYR A 13 -16.05 -5.90 -5.71
N ASP A 14 -17.28 -5.38 -5.68
CA ASP A 14 -17.93 -4.79 -6.85
C ASP A 14 -17.23 -3.54 -7.38
N ASP A 15 -16.57 -2.78 -6.51
CA ASP A 15 -15.85 -1.54 -6.81
C ASP A 15 -14.45 -1.75 -7.40
N GLU A 16 -13.94 -2.98 -7.47
CA GLU A 16 -12.65 -3.29 -8.08
C GLU A 16 -12.68 -3.40 -9.61
N GLY A 17 -13.83 -3.11 -10.23
CA GLY A 17 -14.03 -3.21 -11.67
C GLY A 17 -14.67 -1.98 -12.32
N PRO A 18 -14.77 -1.95 -13.65
CA PRO A 18 -14.23 -2.93 -14.58
C PRO A 18 -12.70 -2.83 -14.72
N ARG A 19 -12.06 -3.95 -15.09
CA ARG A 19 -10.63 -3.92 -15.47
C ARG A 19 -10.42 -2.97 -16.63
N HIS A 20 -9.49 -2.04 -16.46
CA HIS A 20 -9.17 -1.04 -17.47
C HIS A 20 -7.66 -0.86 -17.61
N GLU A 21 -7.24 -0.33 -18.76
CA GLU A 21 -5.83 -0.08 -19.00
C GLU A 21 -5.41 1.24 -18.36
N VAL A 22 -4.29 1.20 -17.63
CA VAL A 22 -3.65 2.38 -17.06
C VAL A 22 -2.20 2.46 -17.52
N ILE A 23 -1.79 3.65 -17.95
CA ILE A 23 -0.43 3.95 -18.40
C ILE A 23 0.25 4.86 -17.37
N ILE A 24 1.28 4.34 -16.71
CA ILE A 24 2.19 5.14 -15.87
C ILE A 24 3.17 5.86 -16.79
N ARG A 25 2.94 7.15 -17.02
CA ARG A 25 3.69 7.95 -18.01
C ARG A 25 5.11 8.31 -17.57
N GLN A 26 5.34 8.38 -16.26
CA GLN A 26 6.60 8.83 -15.67
C GLN A 26 7.03 7.83 -14.61
N GLY A 27 8.32 7.48 -14.62
CA GLY A 27 8.91 6.71 -13.55
C GLY A 27 8.77 7.45 -12.23
N TYR A 28 8.61 6.71 -11.14
CA TYR A 28 8.49 7.23 -9.79
C TYR A 28 9.16 6.27 -8.82
N TRP A 29 9.50 6.76 -7.63
CA TRP A 29 9.99 5.95 -6.53
C TRP A 29 8.86 5.69 -5.55
N LEU A 30 8.83 4.48 -4.99
CA LEU A 30 7.92 4.09 -3.91
C LEU A 30 8.77 3.47 -2.81
N PHE A 31 8.40 3.70 -1.55
CA PHE A 31 9.03 2.97 -0.45
C PHE A 31 8.75 1.47 -0.58
N ASP A 32 9.79 0.68 -0.35
CA ASP A 32 9.75 -0.79 -0.32
C ASP A 32 9.06 -1.33 0.94
N THR A 33 8.92 -0.49 1.96
CA THR A 33 8.13 -0.78 3.17
C THR A 33 7.11 0.32 3.46
N PRO A 34 6.05 0.04 4.23
CA PRO A 34 5.27 1.10 4.86
C PRO A 34 6.15 2.05 5.69
N CYS A 35 5.68 3.28 5.89
CA CYS A 35 6.38 4.26 6.73
C CYS A 35 6.63 3.68 8.13
N THR A 36 7.90 3.64 8.54
CA THR A 36 8.30 3.05 9.81
C THR A 36 8.02 3.98 10.98
N GLN A 37 7.85 3.42 12.18
CA GLN A 37 7.72 4.19 13.42
C GLN A 37 8.91 5.10 13.67
N ALA A 38 10.14 4.66 13.34
CA ALA A 38 11.34 5.48 13.43
C ALA A 38 11.29 6.71 12.52
N LEU A 39 10.91 6.54 11.25
CA LEU A 39 10.76 7.66 10.31
C LEU A 39 9.68 8.63 10.76
N TRP A 40 8.52 8.10 11.16
CA TRP A 40 7.42 8.91 11.68
C TRP A 40 7.84 9.74 12.89
N GLN A 41 8.45 9.11 13.90
CA GLN A 41 8.93 9.77 15.11
C GLN A 41 9.99 10.84 14.79
N ALA A 42 10.90 10.59 13.84
CA ALA A 42 11.92 11.55 13.45
C ALA A 42 11.33 12.82 12.80
N VAL A 43 10.23 12.67 12.04
CA VAL A 43 9.53 13.80 11.39
C VAL A 43 8.61 14.51 12.36
N MET A 44 7.77 13.77 13.09
CA MET A 44 6.63 14.27 13.85
C MET A 44 6.91 14.49 15.34
N GLY A 45 8.01 13.94 15.87
CA GLY A 45 8.37 14.03 17.29
C GLY A 45 7.50 13.20 18.25
N LYS A 46 6.50 12.48 17.73
CA LYS A 46 5.60 11.59 18.49
C LYS A 46 5.34 10.29 17.70
N ASN A 47 5.06 9.20 18.39
CA ASN A 47 4.72 7.90 17.79
C ASN A 47 3.34 7.46 18.29
N PRO A 48 2.30 7.50 17.43
CA PRO A 48 0.94 7.15 17.82
C PRO A 48 0.71 5.63 17.94
N SER A 49 1.67 4.80 17.53
CA SER A 49 1.48 3.36 17.46
C SER A 49 1.21 2.73 18.83
N ARG A 50 0.29 1.78 18.91
CA ARG A 50 0.16 0.81 19.99
C ARG A 50 1.24 -0.28 19.91
N PHE A 51 1.55 -0.81 18.73
CA PHE A 51 2.51 -1.92 18.57
C PHE A 51 3.94 -1.43 18.38
N GLN A 52 4.65 -1.19 19.48
CA GLN A 52 5.95 -0.51 19.47
C GLN A 52 7.09 -1.34 18.88
N SER A 53 7.75 -0.82 17.84
CA SER A 53 9.09 -1.20 17.36
C SER A 53 9.55 -0.17 16.31
N PRO A 54 10.80 0.31 16.35
CA PRO A 54 11.31 1.30 15.39
C PRO A 54 11.14 0.90 13.91
N THR A 55 11.20 -0.40 13.61
CA THR A 55 11.14 -0.94 12.24
C THR A 55 9.74 -1.36 11.80
N ARG A 56 8.75 -1.31 12.69
CA ARG A 56 7.36 -1.63 12.32
C ARG A 56 6.73 -0.46 11.57
N PRO A 57 5.68 -0.73 10.75
CA PRO A 57 4.81 0.32 10.25
C PRO A 57 4.25 1.17 11.39
N VAL A 58 4.17 2.49 11.17
CA VAL A 58 3.39 3.35 12.05
C VAL A 58 1.90 3.06 11.87
N GLU A 59 1.15 2.96 12.98
CA GLU A 59 -0.30 2.79 12.97
C GLU A 59 -0.98 3.80 13.91
N GLN A 60 -2.33 3.84 13.89
CA GLN A 60 -3.15 4.92 14.48
C GLN A 60 -2.95 6.31 13.86
N VAL A 61 -2.56 6.34 12.59
CA VAL A 61 -2.40 7.56 11.80
C VAL A 61 -3.68 7.84 11.00
N ARG A 62 -4.09 9.11 10.94
CA ARG A 62 -5.22 9.56 10.10
C ARG A 62 -4.72 10.10 8.77
N TRP A 63 -5.49 9.92 7.69
CA TRP A 63 -5.15 10.48 6.38
C TRP A 63 -4.89 11.99 6.42
N LYS A 64 -5.72 12.74 7.17
CA LYS A 64 -5.54 14.18 7.35
C LYS A 64 -4.21 14.56 8.01
N GLU A 65 -3.75 13.79 9.01
CA GLU A 65 -2.45 14.01 9.66
C GLU A 65 -1.29 13.73 8.70
N VAL A 66 -1.44 12.77 7.79
CA VAL A 66 -0.44 12.52 6.74
C VAL A 66 -0.30 13.72 5.81
N GLN A 67 -1.44 14.25 5.35
CA GLN A 67 -1.47 15.30 4.32
C GLN A 67 -1.12 16.68 4.87
N ASP A 68 -1.64 17.02 6.06
CA ASP A 68 -1.53 18.36 6.61
C ASP A 68 -0.28 18.55 7.46
N ASP A 69 0.25 17.47 8.07
CA ASP A 69 1.36 17.56 9.02
C ASP A 69 2.59 16.78 8.55
N PHE A 70 2.48 15.46 8.34
CA PHE A 70 3.64 14.60 8.08
C PHE A 70 4.35 14.90 6.76
N LEU A 71 3.61 14.92 5.64
CA LEU A 71 4.20 15.19 4.33
C LEU A 71 4.79 16.61 4.23
N PRO A 72 4.13 17.68 4.70
CA PRO A 72 4.74 19.00 4.75
C PRO A 72 6.01 19.04 5.60
N ALA A 73 6.00 18.46 6.79
CA ALA A 73 7.17 18.42 7.67
C ALA A 73 8.34 17.61 7.07
N LEU A 74 8.06 16.47 6.43
CA LEU A 74 9.05 15.69 5.72
C LEU A 74 9.63 16.47 4.53
N ASN A 75 8.76 17.09 3.71
CA ASN A 75 9.16 17.85 2.53
C ASN A 75 9.93 19.14 2.84
N GLN A 76 9.75 19.73 4.02
CA GLN A 76 10.60 20.83 4.50
C GLN A 76 12.05 20.40 4.73
N ARG A 77 12.28 19.11 5.03
CA ARG A 77 13.62 18.56 5.26
C ARG A 77 14.22 17.97 3.99
N ILE A 78 13.43 17.16 3.28
CA ILE A 78 13.80 16.50 2.02
C ILE A 78 12.59 16.58 1.09
N PRO A 79 12.61 17.43 0.05
CA PRO A 79 11.46 17.64 -0.82
C PRO A 79 11.24 16.46 -1.78
N GLY A 80 10.00 16.30 -2.24
CA GLY A 80 9.62 15.37 -3.32
C GLY A 80 8.73 14.20 -2.91
N PHE A 81 8.32 14.12 -1.64
CA PHE A 81 7.45 13.06 -1.14
C PHE A 81 5.97 13.42 -1.30
N VAL A 82 5.20 12.46 -1.80
CA VAL A 82 3.74 12.50 -1.90
C VAL A 82 3.20 11.09 -1.63
N LEU A 83 1.90 10.98 -1.33
CA LEU A 83 1.24 9.68 -1.37
C LEU A 83 1.14 9.19 -2.83
N PRO A 84 1.31 7.89 -3.09
CA PRO A 84 1.05 7.35 -4.42
C PRO A 84 -0.44 7.51 -4.76
N SER A 85 -0.75 7.66 -6.04
CA SER A 85 -2.12 7.42 -6.51
C SER A 85 -2.47 5.93 -6.35
N GLU A 86 -3.76 5.63 -6.33
CA GLU A 86 -4.24 4.24 -6.31
C GLU A 86 -3.63 3.40 -7.45
N ALA A 87 -3.59 3.97 -8.66
CA ALA A 87 -2.98 3.33 -9.82
C ALA A 87 -1.47 3.08 -9.68
N GLN A 88 -0.73 4.03 -9.08
CA GLN A 88 0.69 3.82 -8.80
C GLN A 88 0.86 2.69 -7.77
N TRP A 89 0.08 2.73 -6.70
CA TRP A 89 0.13 1.71 -5.66
C TRP A 89 -0.18 0.31 -6.20
N GLU A 90 -1.27 0.13 -6.95
CA GLU A 90 -1.62 -1.16 -7.53
C GLU A 90 -0.57 -1.63 -8.55
N TYR A 91 -0.06 -0.73 -9.40
CA TYR A 91 1.01 -1.07 -10.35
C TYR A 91 2.25 -1.64 -9.65
N ALA A 92 2.69 -0.99 -8.57
CA ALA A 92 3.83 -1.45 -7.79
C ALA A 92 3.55 -2.79 -7.11
N CYS A 93 2.39 -2.93 -6.45
CA CYS A 93 2.00 -4.16 -5.76
C CYS A 93 1.87 -5.35 -6.70
N ARG A 94 1.42 -5.15 -7.95
CA ARG A 94 1.32 -6.23 -8.94
C ARG A 94 2.69 -6.71 -9.43
N ALA A 95 3.72 -5.88 -9.41
CA ALA A 95 5.07 -6.25 -9.89
C ALA A 95 5.08 -6.92 -11.28
N GLY A 96 4.14 -6.52 -12.16
CA GLY A 96 3.97 -7.07 -13.51
C GLY A 96 3.04 -8.29 -13.63
N THR A 97 2.51 -8.83 -12.52
CA THR A 97 1.50 -9.90 -12.57
C THR A 97 0.10 -9.36 -12.85
N GLU A 98 -0.79 -10.24 -13.31
CA GLU A 98 -2.22 -9.96 -13.46
C GLU A 98 -3.08 -10.82 -12.52
N THR A 99 -2.45 -11.52 -11.58
CA THR A 99 -3.11 -12.38 -10.61
C THR A 99 -3.56 -11.60 -9.38
N ALA A 100 -4.39 -12.23 -8.54
CA ALA A 100 -4.87 -11.65 -7.29
C ALA A 100 -3.75 -11.23 -6.33
N LEU A 101 -2.65 -12.00 -6.28
CA LEU A 101 -1.46 -11.71 -5.47
C LEU A 101 -0.24 -11.52 -6.38
N TYR A 102 0.78 -10.80 -5.90
CA TYR A 102 2.06 -10.71 -6.61
C TYR A 102 2.79 -12.05 -6.70
N THR A 103 2.46 -12.99 -5.82
CA THR A 103 2.99 -14.36 -5.79
C THR A 103 2.17 -15.35 -6.63
N GLY A 104 1.01 -14.94 -7.19
CA GLY A 104 0.15 -15.83 -7.99
C GLY A 104 -1.35 -15.68 -7.68
N PRO A 105 -2.18 -16.68 -8.04
CA PRO A 105 -3.62 -16.65 -7.78
C PRO A 105 -3.93 -16.75 -6.28
N ILE A 106 -5.17 -16.39 -5.92
CA ILE A 106 -5.71 -16.57 -4.57
C ILE A 106 -6.77 -17.67 -4.58
N ASP A 107 -6.69 -18.55 -3.59
CA ASP A 107 -7.70 -19.56 -3.31
C ASP A 107 -8.30 -19.30 -1.93
N LEU A 108 -9.63 -19.35 -1.83
CA LEU A 108 -10.37 -19.20 -0.58
C LEU A 108 -10.82 -20.57 -0.08
N VAL A 109 -10.33 -20.97 1.09
CA VAL A 109 -10.64 -22.26 1.73
C VAL A 109 -11.66 -22.06 2.85
N GLY A 110 -12.95 -22.14 2.51
CA GLY A 110 -14.03 -21.83 3.46
C GLY A 110 -14.24 -20.32 3.60
N ALA A 111 -14.58 -19.85 4.80
CA ALA A 111 -14.83 -18.42 5.06
C ALA A 111 -13.56 -17.73 5.58
N ASN A 112 -13.18 -16.60 4.98
CA ASN A 112 -12.09 -15.73 5.44
C ASN A 112 -10.73 -16.43 5.62
N ASN A 113 -10.42 -17.40 4.76
CA ASN A 113 -9.18 -18.16 4.84
C ASN A 113 -8.54 -18.27 3.46
N ALA A 114 -7.45 -17.53 3.28
CA ALA A 114 -6.62 -17.55 2.08
C ALA A 114 -5.20 -17.95 2.49
N PRO A 115 -4.82 -19.24 2.41
CA PRO A 115 -3.52 -19.72 2.90
C PRO A 115 -2.32 -18.98 2.29
N ALA A 116 -2.43 -18.55 1.02
CA ALA A 116 -1.41 -17.77 0.34
C ALA A 116 -1.09 -16.44 1.04
N LEU A 117 -2.06 -15.83 1.75
CA LEU A 117 -1.82 -14.62 2.53
C LEU A 117 -0.91 -14.88 3.73
N GLY A 118 -0.94 -16.07 4.35
CA GLY A 118 -0.08 -16.35 5.50
C GLY A 118 1.43 -16.34 5.19
N ALA A 119 1.80 -16.50 3.91
CA ALA A 119 3.20 -16.44 3.48
C ALA A 119 3.69 -15.01 3.20
N ILE A 120 2.78 -14.05 3.01
CA ILE A 120 3.09 -12.69 2.55
C ILE A 120 2.52 -11.58 3.45
N ALA A 121 1.54 -11.91 4.28
CA ALA A 121 0.98 -11.05 5.31
C ALA A 121 1.72 -11.32 6.62
N TRP A 122 2.17 -10.22 7.22
CA TRP A 122 2.91 -10.12 8.48
C TRP A 122 2.06 -10.43 9.71
#